data_AF-A0A9D1KYA1-F1
#
_entry.id   AF-A0A9D1KYA1-F1
#
_cell.length_a   1.000
_cell.length_b   1.000
_cell.length_c   1.000
_cell.angle_alpha   90.00
_cell.angle_beta   90.00
_cell.angle_gamma   90.00
#
_symmetry.space_group_name_H-M   'P 1'
#
loop_
_entity.id
_entity.type
_entity.pdbx_description
1 polymer ?
#
loop_
_entity_poly.entity_id
_entity_poly.type
_entity_poly.pdbx_seq_one_letter_code
_entity_poly.pdbx_strand_id
1 'polypeptide(L)'
;MSLQFIIGGTGSDKTETIQDMVIRRSIQAPDKNYYMIVPEQYTMQTQAQMAGRHPGGGVMNIDIVSFPRLAYRVFDEVGNPLKTVLEDSGKRMVIRRILTENRQHFDIFGGNIKKSGFIGEAKSMISELIQYQIRPEDLEQCSQSAGKETAFGKKLSDIRKLYEGFLDYLSDSFMTAEELLDVLSDHVDDSEKLRDSEIYLDNFTGFTPTQYHLMERLLRICSRVVISLTIDIRDRVQDPGKDYELFHLTKETLWKLEEMCRECHIEREEDMMLPSSKKGELACLEKGIFRFGRRQVWDREPEQIHIHMLESPEEEVGFTARTILGMVRQEGWSFRDFAVITSDVSRYEAEVERQFEQLDIPVFIDQKRNLMANSFIEALRSGMDTQLWDYSYESVMRYLRSGYSQVAEGDVDVLENYLLATGVRGYSRWSKPFVRRGRRFQGDMFLEVNRIREEVLQELAPLREGMQQGQTVRDHCVALYRFMENIQAEEQIKHYMLRFEEEGRLDLVREYEQIYTSVIRLLEKCVDILGDTWMTLEEFAEVLDAGFE
;
A
#
# COMPACT_ATOMS: atom_id res chain seq x y z
N MET A 1 17.67 -27.97 16.37
CA MET A 1 17.57 -27.20 15.11
C MET A 1 17.17 -28.19 14.05
N SER A 2 15.96 -28.03 13.52
CA SER A 2 15.45 -28.93 12.50
C SER A 2 14.53 -28.18 11.53
N LEU A 3 14.43 -28.69 10.30
CA LEU A 3 13.50 -28.21 9.28
C LEU A 3 12.49 -29.30 8.92
N GLN A 4 11.21 -28.95 8.89
CA GLN A 4 10.12 -29.80 8.42
C GLN A 4 9.29 -29.11 7.34
N PHE A 5 8.92 -29.82 6.27
CA PHE A 5 7.91 -29.35 5.32
C PHE A 5 6.55 -29.98 5.55
N ILE A 6 5.51 -29.17 5.36
CA ILE A 6 4.12 -29.60 5.21
C ILE A 6 3.74 -29.35 3.75
N ILE A 7 3.53 -30.44 3.01
CA ILE A 7 3.40 -30.39 1.55
C ILE A 7 2.03 -30.87 1.13
N GLY A 8 1.34 -30.07 0.32
CA GLY A 8 0.05 -30.44 -0.22
C GLY A 8 -0.49 -29.44 -1.24
N GLY A 9 -1.31 -29.91 -2.17
CA GLY A 9 -1.96 -29.05 -3.17
C GLY A 9 -2.97 -28.08 -2.54
N THR A 10 -3.64 -27.28 -3.36
CA THR A 10 -4.72 -26.40 -2.87
C THR A 10 -5.85 -27.24 -2.25
N GLY A 11 -6.31 -26.84 -1.06
CA GLY A 11 -7.37 -27.57 -0.33
C GLY A 11 -6.91 -28.87 0.36
N SER A 12 -5.64 -28.94 0.78
CA SER A 12 -5.09 -30.02 1.61
C SER A 12 -5.00 -29.67 3.11
N ASP A 13 -5.70 -28.61 3.53
CA ASP A 13 -5.79 -28.16 4.92
C ASP A 13 -4.42 -27.91 5.59
N LYS A 14 -3.41 -27.49 4.81
CA LYS A 14 -2.06 -27.14 5.29
C LYS A 14 -2.09 -26.08 6.37
N THR A 15 -2.80 -24.98 6.12
CA THR A 15 -2.96 -23.87 7.05
C THR A 15 -3.60 -24.32 8.36
N GLU A 16 -4.62 -25.18 8.31
CA GLU A 16 -5.23 -25.72 9.53
C GLU A 16 -4.27 -26.64 10.29
N THR A 17 -3.54 -27.48 9.55
CA THR A 17 -2.58 -28.43 10.12
C THR A 17 -1.43 -27.72 10.83
N ILE A 18 -0.85 -26.69 10.20
CA ILE A 18 0.24 -25.92 10.80
C ILE A 18 -0.24 -25.12 12.01
N GLN A 19 -1.43 -24.49 11.94
CA GLN A 19 -2.03 -23.77 13.06
C GLN A 19 -2.29 -24.70 14.27
N ASP A 20 -2.92 -25.86 14.04
CA ASP A 20 -3.21 -26.83 15.10
C ASP A 20 -1.92 -27.38 15.72
N MET A 21 -0.87 -27.55 14.90
CA MET A 21 0.44 -27.99 15.35
C MET A 21 1.10 -26.96 16.28
N VAL A 22 1.10 -25.67 15.89
CA VAL A 22 1.62 -24.57 16.73
C VAL A 22 0.85 -24.51 18.05
N ILE A 23 -0.49 -24.54 17.99
CA ILE A 23 -1.36 -24.49 19.18
C ILE A 23 -1.03 -25.64 20.13
N ARG A 24 -0.96 -26.88 19.63
CA ARG A 24 -0.64 -28.04 20.47
C ARG A 24 0.74 -27.92 21.13
N ARG A 25 1.74 -27.47 20.39
CA ARG A 25 3.10 -27.28 20.91
C ARG A 25 3.15 -26.18 21.96
N SER A 26 2.49 -25.05 21.71
CA SER A 26 2.41 -23.92 22.64
C SER A 26 1.81 -24.29 24.01
N ILE A 27 0.87 -25.23 24.02
CA ILE A 27 0.27 -25.76 25.25
C ILE A 27 1.21 -26.75 25.96
N GLN A 28 1.98 -27.54 25.22
CA GLN A 28 2.91 -28.52 25.76
C GLN A 28 4.16 -27.88 26.39
N ALA A 29 4.64 -26.77 25.82
CA ALA A 29 5.78 -26.02 26.33
C ALA A 29 5.43 -24.52 26.44
N PRO A 30 4.70 -24.12 27.52
CA PRO A 30 4.23 -22.75 27.69
C PRO A 30 5.35 -21.73 27.87
N ASP A 31 6.53 -22.16 28.34
CA ASP A 31 7.70 -21.31 28.56
C ASP A 31 8.50 -21.03 27.27
N LYS A 32 8.13 -21.66 26.14
CA LYS A 32 8.75 -21.42 24.82
C LYS A 32 7.94 -20.40 24.02
N ASN A 33 8.66 -19.65 23.18
CA ASN A 33 8.08 -18.75 22.21
C ASN A 33 7.85 -19.46 20.87
N TYR A 34 6.73 -19.14 20.24
CA TYR A 34 6.31 -19.65 18.94
C TYR A 34 6.04 -18.50 18.00
N TYR A 35 6.53 -18.59 16.77
CA TYR A 35 6.32 -17.58 15.74
C TYR A 35 5.58 -18.17 14.56
N MET A 36 4.42 -17.61 14.22
CA MET A 36 3.70 -17.90 12.99
C MET A 36 3.93 -16.76 12.01
N ILE A 37 4.81 -16.98 11.05
CA ILE A 37 5.16 -16.02 10.02
C ILE A 37 4.23 -16.23 8.82
N VAL A 38 3.49 -15.18 8.45
CA VAL A 38 2.60 -15.16 7.29
C VAL A 38 2.80 -13.87 6.50
N PRO A 39 2.45 -13.82 5.19
CA PRO A 39 2.42 -12.56 4.47
C PRO A 39 1.55 -11.53 5.19
N GLU A 40 1.93 -10.24 5.08
CA GLU A 40 1.34 -9.16 5.88
C GLU A 40 -0.19 -9.09 5.79
N GLN A 41 -0.73 -9.29 4.59
CA GLN A 41 -2.17 -9.33 4.30
C GLN A 41 -2.94 -10.44 5.04
N TYR A 42 -2.27 -11.50 5.50
CA TYR A 42 -2.92 -12.63 6.21
C TYR A 42 -2.79 -12.56 7.73
N THR A 43 -2.01 -11.62 8.28
CA THR A 43 -1.67 -11.55 9.72
C THR A 43 -2.92 -11.47 10.60
N MET A 44 -3.83 -10.52 10.34
CA MET A 44 -5.06 -10.34 11.12
C MET A 44 -5.98 -11.57 11.02
N GLN A 45 -6.15 -12.11 9.81
CA GLN A 45 -7.00 -13.29 9.60
C GLN A 45 -6.47 -14.50 10.35
N THR A 46 -5.15 -14.74 10.29
CA THR A 46 -4.50 -15.84 11.00
C THR A 46 -4.61 -15.65 12.51
N GLN A 47 -4.47 -14.42 13.01
CA GLN A 47 -4.67 -14.12 14.43
C GLN A 47 -6.08 -14.42 14.91
N ALA A 48 -7.11 -13.99 14.17
CA ALA A 48 -8.50 -14.28 14.50
C ALA A 48 -8.80 -15.80 14.49
N GLN A 49 -8.32 -16.50 13.47
CA GLN A 49 -8.49 -17.95 13.35
C GLN A 49 -7.81 -18.71 14.50
N MET A 50 -6.54 -18.40 14.77
CA MET A 50 -5.79 -19.08 15.82
C MET A 50 -6.35 -18.78 17.21
N ALA A 51 -6.74 -17.54 17.50
CA ALA A 51 -7.38 -17.18 18.77
C ALA A 51 -8.71 -17.92 18.99
N GLY A 52 -9.52 -18.07 17.93
CA GLY A 52 -10.78 -18.82 17.99
C GLY A 52 -10.61 -20.34 18.10
N ARG A 53 -9.52 -20.89 17.54
CA ARG A 53 -9.19 -22.33 17.63
C ARG A 53 -8.48 -22.70 18.92
N HIS A 54 -7.74 -21.77 19.52
CA HIS A 54 -6.96 -22.03 20.72
C HIS A 54 -7.91 -22.34 21.91
N PRO A 55 -7.74 -23.48 22.62
CA PRO A 55 -8.65 -23.86 23.73
C PRO A 55 -8.75 -22.81 24.84
N GLY A 56 -7.70 -22.02 25.05
CA GLY A 56 -7.65 -20.91 25.99
C GLY A 56 -8.25 -19.58 25.49
N GLY A 57 -8.73 -19.52 24.24
CA GLY A 57 -9.33 -18.31 23.66
C GLY A 57 -8.35 -17.17 23.36
N GLY A 58 -7.05 -17.45 23.26
CA GLY A 58 -6.00 -16.46 23.03
C GLY A 58 -4.67 -17.09 22.64
N VAL A 59 -3.74 -16.27 22.13
CA VAL A 59 -2.44 -16.66 21.56
C VAL A 59 -1.30 -15.95 22.31
N MET A 60 -1.03 -16.36 23.55
CA MET A 60 -0.13 -15.62 24.46
C MET A 60 1.36 -15.82 24.12
N ASN A 61 1.81 -17.07 24.00
CA ASN A 61 3.18 -17.42 23.63
C ASN A 61 3.34 -17.74 22.14
N ILE A 62 2.31 -17.42 21.34
CA ILE A 62 2.34 -17.51 19.87
C ILE A 62 2.25 -16.10 19.30
N ASP A 63 3.35 -15.61 18.74
CA ASP A 63 3.39 -14.35 18.01
C ASP A 63 3.08 -14.61 16.53
N ILE A 64 2.02 -13.98 16.02
CA ILE A 64 1.59 -14.07 14.62
C ILE A 64 2.04 -12.79 13.92
N VAL A 65 3.02 -12.90 13.04
CA VAL A 65 3.77 -11.75 12.51
C VAL A 65 4.08 -11.90 11.03
N SER A 66 4.32 -10.78 10.35
CA SER A 66 5.03 -10.77 9.07
C SER A 66 6.54 -10.67 9.31
N PHE A 67 7.36 -10.89 8.27
CA PHE A 67 8.81 -10.68 8.36
C PHE A 67 9.17 -9.26 8.88
N PRO A 68 8.57 -8.17 8.38
CA PRO A 68 8.83 -6.84 8.95
C PRO A 68 8.47 -6.73 10.44
N ARG A 69 7.31 -7.29 10.84
CA ARG A 69 6.87 -7.27 12.24
C ARG A 69 7.78 -8.09 13.15
N LEU A 70 8.33 -9.20 12.65
CA LEU A 70 9.33 -9.98 13.37
C LEU A 70 10.57 -9.13 13.67
N ALA A 71 11.04 -8.33 12.70
CA ALA A 71 12.20 -7.48 12.92
C ALA A 71 11.95 -6.46 14.03
N TYR A 72 10.82 -5.73 13.99
CA TYR A 72 10.46 -4.79 15.04
C TYR A 72 10.42 -5.45 16.43
N ARG A 73 9.88 -6.67 16.54
CA ARG A 73 9.84 -7.43 17.80
C ARG A 73 11.23 -7.74 18.36
N VAL A 74 12.18 -8.04 17.48
CA VAL A 74 13.58 -8.32 17.84
C VAL A 74 14.29 -7.02 18.21
N PHE A 75 14.12 -5.96 17.43
CA PHE A 75 14.74 -4.66 17.71
C PHE A 75 14.25 -4.02 19.02
N ASP A 76 12.97 -4.21 19.37
CA ASP A 76 12.43 -3.81 20.67
C ASP A 76 13.12 -4.54 21.84
N GLU A 77 13.66 -5.73 21.61
CA GLU A 77 14.37 -6.54 22.62
C GLU A 77 15.85 -6.18 22.71
N VAL A 78 16.57 -6.15 21.58
CA VAL A 78 18.04 -6.00 21.55
C VAL A 78 18.52 -4.56 21.74
N GLY A 79 17.60 -3.60 21.83
CA GLY A 79 17.92 -2.18 21.96
C GLY A 79 17.99 -1.51 20.60
N ASN A 80 16.88 -0.85 20.26
CA ASN A 80 16.49 -0.28 18.97
C ASN A 80 17.66 0.32 18.13
N PRO A 81 18.21 -0.42 17.14
CA PRO A 81 19.16 0.11 16.18
C PRO A 81 18.47 0.80 14.98
N LEU A 82 17.14 0.93 15.00
CA LEU A 82 16.38 1.34 13.82
C LEU A 82 16.57 2.82 13.50
N LYS A 83 17.04 3.06 12.28
CA LYS A 83 16.83 4.31 11.55
C LYS A 83 15.35 4.44 11.19
N THR A 84 14.89 5.65 10.88
CA THR A 84 13.51 5.89 10.46
C THR A 84 13.24 5.15 9.14
N VAL A 85 12.21 4.30 9.11
CA VAL A 85 11.87 3.55 7.89
C VAL A 85 11.21 4.46 6.86
N LEU A 86 11.76 4.49 5.66
CA LEU A 86 11.28 5.27 4.53
C LEU A 86 10.22 4.47 3.76
N GLU A 87 8.96 4.87 3.94
CA GLU A 87 7.81 4.34 3.20
C GLU A 87 7.86 4.73 1.71
N ASP A 88 7.00 4.10 0.89
CA ASP A 88 6.96 4.28 -0.56
C ASP A 88 6.81 5.75 -1.01
N SER A 89 6.00 6.55 -0.31
CA SER A 89 5.86 7.99 -0.57
C SER A 89 7.17 8.75 -0.30
N GLY A 90 7.85 8.42 0.80
CA GLY A 90 9.18 8.94 1.11
C GLY A 90 10.22 8.55 0.06
N LYS A 91 10.23 7.30 -0.41
CA LYS A 91 11.12 6.85 -1.51
C LYS A 91 10.90 7.67 -2.77
N ARG A 92 9.64 7.92 -3.16
CA ARG A 92 9.29 8.77 -4.31
C ARG A 92 9.84 10.19 -4.13
N MET A 93 9.73 10.76 -2.92
CA MET A 93 10.26 12.10 -2.60
C MET A 93 11.77 12.17 -2.74
N VAL A 94 12.50 11.20 -2.17
CA VAL A 94 13.96 11.13 -2.26
C VAL A 94 14.42 11.00 -3.71
N ILE A 95 13.79 10.11 -4.49
CA ILE A 95 14.10 9.95 -5.92
C ILE A 95 13.88 11.25 -6.67
N ARG A 96 12.76 11.95 -6.41
CA ARG A 96 12.47 13.24 -7.01
C ARG A 96 13.54 14.27 -6.66
N ARG A 97 13.97 14.33 -5.39
CA ARG A 97 15.07 15.21 -4.94
C ARG A 97 16.35 14.98 -5.73
N ILE A 98 16.81 13.73 -5.79
CA ILE A 98 18.06 13.35 -6.46
C ILE A 98 18.00 13.71 -7.95
N LEU A 99 16.87 13.43 -8.60
CA LEU A 99 16.66 13.76 -10.00
C LEU A 99 16.69 15.28 -10.25
N THR A 100 16.06 16.07 -9.38
CA THR A 100 16.02 17.53 -9.50
C THR A 100 17.39 18.16 -9.25
N GLU A 101 18.09 17.76 -8.19
CA GLU A 101 19.41 18.30 -7.81
C GLU A 101 20.50 17.91 -8.82
N ASN A 102 20.46 16.68 -9.34
CA ASN A 102 21.49 16.15 -10.26
C ASN A 102 21.06 16.13 -11.72
N ARG A 103 20.04 16.91 -12.11
CA ARG A 103 19.43 16.87 -13.45
C ARG A 103 20.41 16.92 -14.62
N GLN A 104 21.48 17.70 -14.48
CA GLN A 104 22.49 17.88 -15.54
C GLN A 104 23.45 16.70 -15.69
N HIS A 105 23.50 15.79 -14.70
CA HIS A 105 24.38 14.64 -14.67
C HIS A 105 23.71 13.36 -15.19
N PHE A 106 22.42 13.40 -15.53
CA PHE A 106 21.71 12.26 -16.13
C PHE A 106 21.73 12.34 -17.66
N ASP A 107 22.08 11.24 -18.31
CA ASP A 107 22.24 11.14 -19.75
C ASP A 107 20.88 11.01 -20.47
N ILE A 108 19.97 10.22 -19.93
CA ILE A 108 18.63 9.89 -20.47
C ILE A 108 17.52 10.38 -19.54
N PHE A 109 17.69 10.22 -18.22
CA PHE A 109 16.62 10.46 -17.24
C PHE A 109 16.30 11.96 -17.06
N GLY A 110 17.24 12.86 -17.34
CA GLY A 110 17.10 14.31 -17.15
C GLY A 110 15.92 14.97 -17.87
N GLY A 111 15.45 14.38 -18.97
CA GLY A 111 14.28 14.86 -19.73
C GLY A 111 12.92 14.33 -19.24
N ASN A 112 12.90 13.22 -18.49
CA ASN A 112 11.67 12.55 -18.07
C ASN A 112 11.28 12.84 -16.61
N ILE A 113 12.06 13.63 -15.87
CA ILE A 113 11.86 13.93 -14.44
C ILE A 113 10.46 14.50 -14.13
N LYS A 114 9.88 15.27 -15.07
CA LYS A 114 8.56 15.89 -14.93
C LYS A 114 7.38 14.92 -15.11
N LYS A 115 7.62 13.64 -15.40
CA LYS A 115 6.55 12.66 -15.56
C LYS A 115 6.37 11.90 -14.24
N SER A 116 5.24 12.06 -13.57
CA SER A 116 4.92 11.36 -12.31
C SER A 116 5.08 9.84 -12.43
N GLY A 117 4.62 9.24 -13.53
CA GLY A 117 4.78 7.80 -13.79
C GLY A 117 6.24 7.34 -13.84
N PHE A 118 7.19 8.20 -14.23
CA PHE A 118 8.60 7.84 -14.22
C PHE A 118 9.18 7.67 -12.81
N ILE A 119 8.72 8.48 -11.84
CA ILE A 119 9.14 8.36 -10.43
C ILE A 119 8.65 7.04 -9.85
N GLY A 120 7.41 6.65 -10.17
CA GLY A 120 6.85 5.36 -9.76
C GLY A 120 7.69 4.19 -10.26
N GLU A 121 8.03 4.17 -11.55
CA GLU A 121 8.90 3.16 -12.16
C GLU A 121 10.31 3.16 -11.56
N ALA A 122 10.91 4.34 -11.35
CA ALA A 122 12.22 4.46 -10.73
C ALA A 122 12.23 3.93 -9.28
N LYS A 123 11.16 4.20 -8.51
CA LYS A 123 10.97 3.68 -7.15
C LYS A 123 10.89 2.16 -7.14
N SER A 124 10.06 1.59 -8.01
CA SER A 124 9.92 0.13 -8.12
C SER A 124 11.24 -0.52 -8.50
N MET A 125 11.96 0.07 -9.46
CA MET A 125 13.27 -0.41 -9.89
C MET A 125 14.31 -0.37 -8.78
N ILE A 126 14.45 0.74 -8.05
CA ILE A 126 15.40 0.82 -6.92
C ILE A 126 15.02 -0.18 -5.83
N SER A 127 13.73 -0.31 -5.53
CA SER A 127 13.26 -1.28 -4.52
C SER A 127 13.61 -2.71 -4.94
N GLU A 128 13.45 -3.07 -6.22
CA GLU A 128 13.82 -4.39 -6.74
C GLU A 128 15.35 -4.62 -6.67
N LEU A 129 16.16 -3.62 -7.04
CA LEU A 129 17.62 -3.72 -6.92
C LEU A 129 18.07 -4.00 -5.47
N ILE A 130 17.47 -3.32 -4.50
CA ILE A 130 17.74 -3.53 -3.07
C ILE A 130 17.28 -4.93 -2.64
N GLN A 131 16.05 -5.34 -2.99
CA GLN A 131 15.50 -6.66 -2.62
C GLN A 131 16.32 -7.85 -3.14
N TYR A 132 16.95 -7.66 -4.30
CA TYR A 132 17.81 -8.66 -4.93
C TYR A 132 19.29 -8.47 -4.59
N GLN A 133 19.63 -7.58 -3.65
CA GLN A 133 20.99 -7.30 -3.19
C GLN A 133 21.95 -6.90 -4.32
N ILE A 134 21.43 -6.27 -5.38
CA ILE A 134 22.23 -5.75 -6.49
C ILE A 134 22.89 -4.45 -6.03
N ARG A 135 24.20 -4.34 -6.19
CA ARG A 135 24.96 -3.15 -5.78
C ARG A 135 25.21 -2.19 -6.95
N PRO A 136 25.46 -0.89 -6.68
CA PRO A 136 25.82 0.06 -7.73
C PRO A 136 27.02 -0.37 -8.59
N GLU A 137 27.98 -1.10 -8.00
CA GLU A 137 29.14 -1.63 -8.72
C GLU A 137 28.75 -2.71 -9.74
N ASP A 138 27.73 -3.53 -9.46
CA ASP A 138 27.23 -4.56 -10.38
C ASP A 138 26.62 -3.89 -11.62
N LEU A 139 25.87 -2.80 -11.42
CA LEU A 139 25.29 -2.01 -12.52
C LEU A 139 26.37 -1.37 -13.39
N GLU A 140 27.49 -0.93 -12.82
CA GLU A 140 28.63 -0.41 -13.56
C GLU A 140 29.24 -1.50 -14.47
N GLN A 141 29.41 -2.71 -13.96
CA GLN A 141 29.93 -3.84 -14.75
C GLN A 141 28.98 -4.21 -15.90
N CYS A 142 27.67 -4.20 -15.64
CA CYS A 142 26.66 -4.41 -16.68
C CYS A 142 26.70 -3.30 -17.75
N SER A 143 26.84 -2.03 -17.35
CA SER A 143 26.95 -0.89 -18.28
C SER A 143 28.19 -0.98 -19.16
N GLN A 144 29.33 -1.39 -18.58
CA GLN A 144 30.57 -1.62 -19.31
C GLN A 144 30.42 -2.75 -20.34
N SER A 145 29.78 -3.86 -19.95
CA SER A 145 29.57 -5.03 -20.82
C SER A 145 28.60 -4.73 -21.97
N ALA A 146 27.57 -3.92 -21.73
CA ALA A 146 26.61 -3.47 -22.74
C ALA A 146 27.18 -2.39 -23.69
N GLY A 147 28.31 -1.77 -23.35
CA GLY A 147 28.86 -0.61 -24.02
C GLY A 147 28.26 0.70 -23.51
N LYS A 148 29.08 1.51 -22.82
CA LYS A 148 28.67 2.76 -22.15
C LYS A 148 27.96 3.77 -23.05
N GLU A 149 28.31 3.80 -24.34
CA GLU A 149 27.72 4.74 -25.29
C GLU A 149 26.36 4.30 -25.86
N THR A 150 25.97 3.05 -25.64
CA THR A 150 24.67 2.54 -26.07
C THR A 150 23.54 3.15 -25.23
N ALA A 151 22.33 3.21 -25.78
CA ALA A 151 21.16 3.66 -25.03
C ALA A 151 20.93 2.84 -23.75
N PHE A 152 21.19 1.53 -23.81
CA PHE A 152 21.08 0.65 -22.63
C PHE A 152 22.19 0.91 -21.61
N GLY A 153 23.45 1.08 -22.05
CA GLY A 153 24.58 1.45 -21.18
C GLY A 153 24.37 2.78 -20.46
N LYS A 154 23.88 3.81 -21.17
CA LYS A 154 23.50 5.11 -20.60
C LYS A 154 22.33 5.00 -19.60
N LYS A 155 21.35 4.14 -19.89
CA LYS A 155 20.25 3.88 -18.95
C LYS A 155 20.77 3.24 -17.66
N LEU A 156 21.66 2.25 -17.75
CA LEU A 156 22.28 1.61 -16.57
C LEU A 156 23.14 2.60 -15.77
N SER A 157 23.87 3.49 -16.45
CA SER A 157 24.63 4.59 -15.84
C SER A 157 23.71 5.53 -15.04
N ASP A 158 22.58 5.94 -15.61
CA ASP A 158 21.62 6.79 -14.92
C ASP A 158 20.94 6.08 -13.74
N ILE A 159 20.59 4.80 -13.88
CA ILE A 159 20.05 3.98 -12.78
C ILE A 159 21.07 3.90 -11.65
N ARG A 160 22.34 3.65 -11.97
CA ARG A 160 23.43 3.62 -10.99
C ARG A 160 23.54 4.95 -10.24
N LYS A 161 23.64 6.09 -10.94
CA LYS A 161 23.74 7.42 -10.31
C LYS A 161 22.56 7.69 -9.37
N LEU A 162 21.35 7.33 -9.82
CA LEU A 162 20.14 7.50 -9.01
C LEU A 162 20.18 6.61 -7.77
N TYR A 163 20.63 5.36 -7.92
CA TYR A 163 20.74 4.40 -6.83
C TYR A 163 21.82 4.79 -5.82
N GLU A 164 23.00 5.24 -6.27
CA GLU A 164 24.05 5.79 -5.41
C GLU A 164 23.54 6.99 -4.61
N GLY A 165 22.91 7.97 -5.29
CA GLY A 165 22.32 9.13 -4.61
C GLY A 165 21.22 8.74 -3.62
N PHE A 166 20.51 7.64 -3.88
CA PHE A 166 19.48 7.12 -2.98
C PHE A 166 20.09 6.47 -1.73
N LEU A 167 21.13 5.66 -1.89
CA LEU A 167 21.87 5.06 -0.76
C LEU A 167 22.58 6.13 0.09
N ASP A 168 23.19 7.12 -0.55
CA ASP A 168 23.81 8.27 0.12
C ASP A 168 22.78 9.05 0.95
N TYR A 169 21.56 9.21 0.41
CA TYR A 169 20.47 9.86 1.13
C TYR A 169 20.01 9.04 2.34
N LEU A 170 19.88 7.72 2.20
CA LEU A 170 19.44 6.86 3.28
C LEU A 170 20.39 6.95 4.48
N SER A 171 21.71 6.90 4.22
CA SER A 171 22.83 6.96 5.16
C SER A 171 22.46 6.98 6.66
N ASP A 172 22.93 7.92 7.48
CA ASP A 172 22.90 7.77 8.95
C ASP A 172 21.50 7.84 9.59
N SER A 173 20.47 8.27 8.85
CA SER A 173 19.16 8.66 9.43
C SER A 173 17.96 7.83 8.95
N PHE A 174 18.03 7.22 7.77
CA PHE A 174 16.92 6.47 7.18
C PHE A 174 17.33 5.06 6.77
N MET A 175 16.34 4.20 6.62
CA MET A 175 16.48 2.88 6.01
C MET A 175 15.21 2.52 5.25
N THR A 176 15.31 1.61 4.31
CA THR A 176 14.14 1.07 3.59
C THR A 176 13.52 -0.11 4.35
N ALA A 177 12.27 -0.43 4.02
CA ALA A 177 11.59 -1.61 4.56
C ALA A 177 12.26 -2.92 4.10
N GLU A 178 12.95 -2.88 2.97
CA GLU A 178 13.72 -3.99 2.40
C GLU A 178 14.97 -4.28 3.23
N GLU A 179 15.73 -3.24 3.63
CA GLU A 179 16.95 -3.35 4.45
C GLU A 179 16.66 -3.80 5.88
N LEU A 180 15.42 -3.66 6.35
CA LEU A 180 15.01 -4.06 7.69
C LEU A 180 15.25 -5.55 7.98
N LEU A 181 15.15 -6.40 6.96
CA LEU A 181 15.45 -7.83 7.09
C LEU A 181 16.95 -8.15 7.06
N ASP A 182 17.75 -7.33 6.37
CA ASP A 182 19.22 -7.45 6.41
C ASP A 182 19.74 -7.04 7.80
N VAL A 183 19.27 -5.90 8.34
CA VAL A 183 19.61 -5.47 9.71
C VAL A 183 19.14 -6.49 10.74
N LEU A 184 17.95 -7.08 10.54
CA LEU A 184 17.48 -8.16 11.40
C LEU A 184 18.44 -9.33 11.37
N SER A 185 18.91 -9.74 10.18
CA SER A 185 19.83 -10.86 9.99
C SER A 185 21.14 -10.70 10.78
N ASP A 186 21.60 -9.47 10.99
CA ASP A 186 22.79 -9.16 11.79
C ASP A 186 22.55 -9.26 13.32
N HIS A 187 21.31 -9.08 13.78
CA HIS A 187 20.95 -9.03 15.21
C HIS A 187 20.16 -10.26 15.69
N VAL A 188 19.88 -11.24 14.82
CA VAL A 188 19.10 -12.43 15.18
C VAL A 188 19.75 -13.20 16.34
N ASP A 189 21.08 -13.28 16.34
CA ASP A 189 21.87 -14.03 17.34
C ASP A 189 21.78 -13.41 18.76
N ASP A 190 21.47 -12.10 18.83
CA ASP A 190 21.35 -11.33 20.07
C ASP A 190 19.96 -11.43 20.72
N SER A 191 18.94 -11.93 20.01
CA SER A 191 17.59 -12.11 20.55
C SER A 191 17.49 -13.35 21.42
N GLU A 192 17.16 -13.17 22.70
CA GLU A 192 16.82 -14.27 23.61
C GLU A 192 15.45 -14.87 23.25
N LYS A 193 14.51 -14.07 22.76
CA LYS A 193 13.18 -14.55 22.38
C LYS A 193 13.21 -15.53 21.21
N LEU A 194 14.07 -15.29 20.21
CA LEU A 194 14.23 -16.18 19.06
C LEU A 194 15.03 -17.43 19.39
N ARG A 195 15.98 -17.33 20.33
CA ARG A 195 16.80 -18.46 20.75
C ARG A 195 15.92 -19.57 21.33
N ASP A 196 16.08 -20.79 20.81
CA ASP A 196 15.28 -21.97 21.21
C ASP A 196 13.76 -21.86 20.95
N SER A 197 13.31 -20.86 20.18
CA SER A 197 11.92 -20.73 19.71
C SER A 197 11.60 -21.73 18.59
N GLU A 198 10.30 -21.86 18.26
CA GLU A 198 9.84 -22.59 17.07
C GLU A 198 9.20 -21.62 16.07
N ILE A 199 9.58 -21.74 14.79
CA ILE A 199 9.06 -20.89 13.71
C ILE A 199 8.21 -21.70 12.75
N TYR A 200 7.09 -21.14 12.33
CA TYR A 200 6.12 -21.71 11.42
C TYR A 200 5.85 -20.72 10.29
N LEU A 201 6.03 -21.14 9.04
CA LEU A 201 5.79 -20.31 7.85
C LEU A 201 4.65 -20.88 7.01
N ASP A 202 3.68 -20.05 6.64
CA ASP A 202 2.55 -20.44 5.79
C ASP A 202 2.21 -19.39 4.72
N ASN A 203 1.60 -19.84 3.62
CA ASN A 203 1.16 -19.02 2.48
C ASN A 203 2.29 -18.28 1.72
N PHE A 204 3.48 -18.87 1.63
CA PHE A 204 4.56 -18.37 0.77
C PHE A 204 4.72 -19.24 -0.49
N THR A 205 4.87 -18.60 -1.65
CA THR A 205 5.22 -19.27 -2.92
C THR A 205 6.73 -19.31 -3.18
N GLY A 206 7.45 -18.40 -2.54
CA GLY A 206 8.89 -18.30 -2.52
C GLY A 206 9.34 -17.12 -1.67
N PHE A 207 10.64 -16.95 -1.56
CA PHE A 207 11.27 -15.92 -0.74
C PHE A 207 12.25 -15.09 -1.57
N THR A 208 12.49 -13.85 -1.17
CA THR A 208 13.55 -13.00 -1.74
C THR A 208 14.93 -13.44 -1.23
N PRO A 209 16.04 -13.08 -1.90
CA PRO A 209 17.40 -13.38 -1.42
C PRO A 209 17.64 -12.96 0.04
N THR A 210 17.23 -11.74 0.42
CA THR A 210 17.32 -11.27 1.81
C THR A 210 16.51 -12.15 2.79
N GLN A 211 15.31 -12.59 2.41
CA GLN A 211 14.51 -13.50 3.24
C GLN A 211 15.16 -14.88 3.38
N TYR A 212 15.78 -15.40 2.32
CA TYR A 212 16.57 -16.64 2.39
C TYR A 212 17.77 -16.49 3.34
N HIS A 213 18.46 -15.36 3.30
CA HIS A 213 19.57 -15.08 4.21
C HIS A 213 19.11 -15.05 5.68
N LEU A 214 17.99 -14.37 5.96
CA LEU A 214 17.38 -14.38 7.28
C LEU A 214 16.98 -15.80 7.71
N MET A 215 16.39 -16.58 6.81
CA MET A 215 15.95 -17.95 7.10
C MET A 215 17.12 -18.87 7.43
N GLU A 216 18.27 -18.71 6.75
CA GLU A 216 19.52 -19.40 7.10
C GLU A 216 19.95 -19.12 8.55
N ARG A 217 19.89 -17.85 8.99
CA ARG A 217 20.19 -17.46 10.37
C ARG A 217 19.19 -18.04 11.36
N LEU A 218 17.90 -17.90 11.08
CA LEU A 218 16.82 -18.42 11.93
C LEU A 218 16.94 -19.94 12.12
N LEU A 219 17.26 -20.69 11.07
CA LEU A 219 17.45 -22.14 11.16
C LEU A 219 18.60 -22.56 12.09
N ARG A 220 19.62 -21.70 12.28
CA ARG A 220 20.77 -21.95 13.16
C ARG A 220 20.52 -21.59 14.63
N ILE A 221 19.50 -20.80 14.93
CA ILE A 221 19.23 -20.35 16.31
C ILE A 221 17.91 -20.90 16.87
N CYS A 222 16.94 -21.18 16.00
CA CYS A 222 15.64 -21.68 16.39
C CYS A 222 15.72 -23.20 16.60
N SER A 223 14.95 -23.69 17.57
CA SER A 223 14.91 -25.12 17.86
C SER A 223 14.35 -25.92 16.68
N ARG A 224 13.37 -25.34 15.97
CA ARG A 224 12.65 -25.95 14.85
C ARG A 224 12.03 -24.90 13.92
N VAL A 225 12.07 -25.17 12.63
CA VAL A 225 11.39 -24.39 11.59
C VAL A 225 10.47 -25.32 10.79
N VAL A 226 9.21 -24.93 10.62
CA VAL A 226 8.20 -25.70 9.89
C VAL A 226 7.63 -24.83 8.78
N ILE A 227 7.64 -25.33 7.54
CA ILE A 227 7.24 -24.54 6.38
C ILE A 227 6.17 -25.28 5.59
N SER A 228 5.04 -24.61 5.37
CA SER A 228 3.95 -25.07 4.52
C SER A 228 4.22 -24.66 3.07
N LEU A 229 4.27 -25.64 2.16
CA LEU A 229 4.49 -25.41 0.73
C LEU A 229 3.36 -26.02 -0.10
N THR A 230 2.86 -25.23 -1.05
CA THR A 230 1.80 -25.68 -1.96
C THR A 230 2.41 -26.43 -3.14
N ILE A 231 2.57 -27.74 -2.99
CA ILE A 231 3.06 -28.64 -4.06
C ILE A 231 2.10 -29.83 -4.15
N ASP A 232 1.82 -30.28 -5.37
CA ASP A 232 1.08 -31.51 -5.59
C ASP A 232 1.88 -32.71 -5.09
N ILE A 233 1.34 -33.47 -4.15
CA ILE A 233 1.99 -34.69 -3.60
C ILE A 233 2.25 -35.76 -4.66
N ARG A 234 1.64 -35.65 -5.86
CA ARG A 234 1.86 -36.54 -7.00
C ARG A 234 3.05 -36.12 -7.87
N ASP A 235 3.59 -34.93 -7.64
CA ASP A 235 4.77 -34.44 -8.34
C ASP A 235 6.05 -34.97 -7.71
N ARG A 236 7.14 -34.89 -8.48
CA ARG A 236 8.49 -35.06 -7.93
C ARG A 236 8.82 -33.80 -7.13
N VAL A 237 8.64 -33.87 -5.82
CA VAL A 237 8.78 -32.73 -4.91
C VAL A 237 10.22 -32.17 -4.91
N GLN A 238 11.23 -33.04 -4.99
CA GLN A 238 12.65 -32.68 -4.92
C GLN A 238 13.25 -32.20 -6.26
N ASP A 239 12.46 -32.21 -7.34
CA ASP A 239 12.90 -31.77 -8.66
C ASP A 239 12.11 -30.49 -9.01
N PRO A 240 12.76 -29.31 -9.04
CA PRO A 240 12.11 -28.05 -9.41
C PRO A 240 11.44 -28.08 -10.77
N GLY A 241 11.83 -29.02 -11.65
CA GLY A 241 11.28 -29.12 -12.99
C GLY A 241 11.60 -27.89 -13.82
N LYS A 242 10.72 -27.58 -14.77
CA LYS A 242 10.89 -26.43 -15.67
C LYS A 242 10.13 -25.21 -15.17
N ASP A 243 10.61 -24.03 -15.53
CA ASP A 243 10.12 -22.72 -15.05
C ASP A 243 8.63 -22.46 -15.36
N TYR A 244 8.06 -23.15 -16.37
CA TYR A 244 6.66 -23.03 -16.74
C TYR A 244 5.72 -24.01 -16.00
N GLU A 245 6.25 -24.87 -15.12
CA GLU A 245 5.43 -25.78 -14.33
C GLU A 245 4.68 -25.04 -13.21
N LEU A 246 3.44 -25.45 -12.94
CA LEU A 246 2.52 -24.78 -12.00
C LEU A 246 3.13 -24.54 -10.60
N PHE A 247 3.93 -25.48 -10.09
CA PHE A 247 4.50 -25.45 -8.75
C PHE A 247 6.02 -25.21 -8.75
N HIS A 248 6.59 -24.68 -9.85
CA HIS A 248 8.03 -24.48 -9.99
C HIS A 248 8.61 -23.66 -8.82
N LEU A 249 8.02 -22.49 -8.51
CA LEU A 249 8.52 -21.59 -7.45
C LEU A 249 8.56 -22.26 -6.07
N THR A 250 7.49 -22.99 -5.71
CA THR A 250 7.42 -23.70 -4.42
C THR A 250 8.39 -24.87 -4.34
N LYS A 251 8.64 -25.57 -5.46
CA LYS A 251 9.64 -26.65 -5.52
C LYS A 251 11.07 -26.11 -5.49
N GLU A 252 11.33 -24.99 -6.18
CA GLU A 252 12.61 -24.28 -6.12
C GLU A 252 12.90 -23.82 -4.68
N THR A 253 11.88 -23.31 -3.99
CA THR A 253 11.97 -22.91 -2.57
C THR A 253 12.35 -24.08 -1.67
N LEU A 254 11.70 -25.23 -1.84
CA LEU A 254 12.05 -26.46 -1.12
C LEU A 254 13.50 -26.86 -1.38
N TRP A 255 13.92 -26.85 -2.65
CA TRP A 255 15.27 -27.23 -3.05
C TRP A 255 16.35 -26.31 -2.44
N LYS A 256 16.17 -24.99 -2.51
CA LYS A 256 17.08 -24.00 -1.89
C LYS A 256 17.22 -24.21 -0.39
N LEU A 257 16.10 -24.45 0.30
CA LEU A 257 16.07 -24.69 1.74
C LEU A 257 16.73 -26.02 2.15
N GLU A 258 16.55 -27.06 1.35
CA GLU A 258 17.28 -28.32 1.56
C GLU A 258 18.79 -28.14 1.39
N GLU A 259 19.23 -27.37 0.40
CA GLU A 259 20.65 -27.05 0.20
C GLU A 259 21.21 -26.29 1.41
N MET A 260 20.53 -25.26 1.88
CA MET A 260 20.90 -24.52 3.10
C MET A 260 21.00 -25.43 4.33
N CYS A 261 20.07 -26.36 4.50
CA CYS A 261 20.13 -27.32 5.61
C CYS A 261 21.35 -28.24 5.52
N ARG A 262 21.73 -28.68 4.31
CA ARG A 262 22.94 -29.50 4.11
C ARG A 262 24.21 -28.72 4.44
N GLU A 263 24.29 -27.47 3.99
CA GLU A 263 25.44 -26.57 4.23
C GLU A 263 25.59 -26.22 5.71
N CYS A 264 24.49 -25.95 6.40
CA CYS A 264 24.49 -25.58 7.82
C CYS A 264 24.44 -26.79 8.78
N HIS A 265 24.41 -28.01 8.27
CA HIS A 265 24.28 -29.26 9.04
C HIS A 265 23.05 -29.31 9.96
N ILE A 266 21.91 -28.82 9.46
CA ILE A 266 20.62 -28.83 10.18
C ILE A 266 19.90 -30.16 9.94
N GLU A 267 19.26 -30.69 10.99
CA GLU A 267 18.48 -31.92 10.88
C GLU A 267 17.24 -31.73 10.00
N ARG A 268 17.00 -32.68 9.11
CA ARG A 268 15.81 -32.69 8.25
C ARG A 268 14.79 -33.69 8.77
N GLU A 269 13.66 -33.19 9.27
CA GLU A 269 12.56 -34.02 9.72
C GLU A 269 11.79 -34.63 8.54
N GLU A 270 11.02 -35.70 8.81
CA GLU A 270 10.15 -36.30 7.80
C GLU A 270 9.00 -35.35 7.41
N ASP A 271 8.76 -35.25 6.11
CA ASP A 271 7.73 -34.36 5.56
C ASP A 271 6.32 -34.87 5.81
N MET A 272 5.43 -33.93 6.13
CA MET A 272 4.01 -34.20 6.20
C MET A 272 3.37 -34.00 4.83
N MET A 273 3.06 -35.10 4.15
CA MET A 273 2.36 -35.09 2.87
C MET A 273 0.83 -35.08 3.09
N LEU A 274 0.18 -33.97 2.77
CA LEU A 274 -1.26 -33.78 2.95
C LEU A 274 -2.01 -33.93 1.61
N PRO A 275 -2.86 -34.96 1.46
CA PRO A 275 -3.72 -35.07 0.28
C PRO A 275 -4.83 -34.01 0.30
N SER A 276 -5.34 -33.66 -0.88
CA SER A 276 -6.50 -32.75 -0.97
C SER A 276 -7.72 -33.35 -0.27
N SER A 277 -8.36 -32.57 0.60
CA SER A 277 -9.61 -32.91 1.27
C SER A 277 -10.84 -32.62 0.41
N LYS A 278 -10.66 -31.90 -0.71
CA LYS A 278 -11.73 -31.55 -1.66
C LYS A 278 -12.28 -32.80 -2.34
N LYS A 279 -13.60 -32.78 -2.59
CA LYS A 279 -14.35 -33.84 -3.26
C LYS A 279 -15.18 -33.24 -4.40
N GLY A 280 -15.70 -34.11 -5.27
CA GLY A 280 -16.61 -33.71 -6.35
C GLY A 280 -15.94 -32.91 -7.47
N GLU A 281 -16.71 -32.00 -8.07
CA GLU A 281 -16.32 -31.19 -9.23
C GLU A 281 -15.08 -30.34 -8.97
N LEU A 282 -15.02 -29.68 -7.82
CA LEU A 282 -13.88 -28.84 -7.44
C LEU A 282 -12.60 -29.66 -7.31
N ALA A 283 -12.67 -30.91 -6.84
CA ALA A 283 -11.52 -31.79 -6.78
C ALA A 283 -11.09 -32.25 -8.18
N CYS A 284 -12.03 -32.48 -9.09
CA CYS A 284 -11.72 -32.79 -10.49
C CYS A 284 -11.01 -31.60 -11.17
N LEU A 285 -11.53 -30.39 -10.95
CA LEU A 285 -10.93 -29.16 -11.46
C LEU A 285 -9.52 -28.95 -10.90
N GLU A 286 -9.35 -29.01 -9.57
CA GLU A 286 -8.04 -28.86 -8.91
C GLU A 286 -7.02 -29.83 -9.49
N LYS A 287 -7.38 -31.09 -9.74
CA LYS A 287 -6.45 -32.11 -10.25
C LYS A 287 -6.03 -31.90 -11.70
N GLY A 288 -6.82 -31.20 -12.51
CA GLY A 288 -6.61 -31.05 -13.95
C GLY A 288 -6.22 -29.65 -14.40
N ILE A 289 -6.61 -28.60 -13.66
CA ILE A 289 -6.40 -27.21 -14.05
C ILE A 289 -4.90 -26.88 -14.11
N PHE A 290 -4.50 -26.22 -15.19
CA PHE A 290 -3.11 -25.82 -15.51
C PHE A 290 -2.05 -26.95 -15.49
N ARG A 291 -2.45 -28.23 -15.51
CA ARG A 291 -1.54 -29.38 -15.56
C ARG A 291 -1.54 -30.02 -16.94
N PHE A 292 -0.52 -29.70 -17.74
CA PHE A 292 -0.33 -30.29 -19.07
C PHE A 292 -0.15 -31.82 -18.96
N GLY A 293 -1.01 -32.57 -19.66
CA GLY A 293 -0.96 -34.04 -19.69
C GLY A 293 -1.72 -34.77 -18.56
N ARG A 294 -2.29 -34.05 -17.58
CA ARG A 294 -3.10 -34.64 -16.48
C ARG A 294 -4.56 -34.18 -16.48
N ARG A 295 -5.12 -33.90 -17.67
CA ARG A 295 -6.52 -33.47 -17.79
C ARG A 295 -7.45 -34.54 -17.22
N GLN A 296 -8.27 -34.17 -16.24
CA GLN A 296 -9.41 -34.96 -15.80
C GLN A 296 -10.66 -34.43 -16.46
N VAL A 297 -11.52 -35.35 -16.91
CA VAL A 297 -12.85 -35.04 -17.43
C VAL A 297 -13.85 -35.32 -16.30
N TRP A 298 -14.78 -34.39 -16.08
CA TRP A 298 -15.91 -34.62 -15.20
C TRP A 298 -17.03 -35.29 -16.02
N ASP A 299 -17.39 -36.52 -15.66
CA ASP A 299 -18.27 -37.37 -16.47
C ASP A 299 -19.77 -37.12 -16.23
N ARG A 300 -20.12 -36.08 -15.46
CA ARG A 300 -21.50 -35.71 -15.11
C ARG A 300 -21.77 -34.26 -15.45
N GLU A 301 -23.03 -33.86 -15.43
CA GLU A 301 -23.40 -32.44 -15.49
C GLU A 301 -22.90 -31.74 -14.22
N PRO A 302 -22.15 -30.61 -14.32
CA PRO A 302 -21.70 -29.86 -13.15
C PRO A 302 -22.87 -29.18 -12.41
N GLU A 303 -22.93 -29.38 -11.09
CA GLU A 303 -23.91 -28.78 -10.19
C GLU A 303 -23.31 -27.66 -9.32
N GLN A 304 -21.98 -27.61 -9.15
CA GLN A 304 -21.30 -26.65 -8.25
C GLN A 304 -20.51 -25.58 -9.01
N ILE A 305 -20.14 -25.86 -10.27
CA ILE A 305 -19.34 -24.96 -11.09
C ILE A 305 -20.21 -24.45 -12.24
N HIS A 306 -20.40 -23.13 -12.27
CA HIS A 306 -21.17 -22.46 -13.31
C HIS A 306 -20.31 -21.43 -14.05
N ILE A 307 -20.51 -21.31 -15.36
CA ILE A 307 -19.86 -20.31 -16.21
C ILE A 307 -20.96 -19.45 -16.82
N HIS A 308 -20.87 -18.15 -16.59
CA HIS A 308 -21.81 -17.16 -17.10
C HIS A 308 -21.09 -16.20 -18.04
N MET A 309 -21.77 -15.79 -19.11
CA MET A 309 -21.30 -14.76 -20.05
C MET A 309 -22.28 -13.60 -19.98
N LEU A 310 -21.77 -12.41 -19.69
CA LEU A 310 -22.53 -11.19 -19.47
C LEU A 310 -21.88 -10.05 -20.27
N GLU A 311 -22.63 -8.98 -20.56
CA GLU A 311 -22.19 -7.98 -21.55
C GLU A 311 -21.30 -6.88 -20.95
N SER A 312 -21.37 -6.67 -19.64
CA SER A 312 -20.65 -5.58 -18.96
C SER A 312 -20.33 -5.90 -17.49
N PRO A 313 -19.35 -5.19 -16.88
CA PRO A 313 -19.10 -5.28 -15.43
C PRO A 313 -20.35 -5.01 -14.58
N GLU A 314 -21.21 -4.09 -15.00
CA GLU A 314 -22.49 -3.81 -14.34
C GLU A 314 -23.41 -5.02 -14.29
N GLU A 315 -23.53 -5.74 -15.41
CA GLU A 315 -24.31 -6.98 -15.45
C GLU A 315 -23.67 -8.11 -14.65
N GLU A 316 -22.33 -8.24 -14.69
CA GLU A 316 -21.57 -9.22 -13.91
C GLU A 316 -21.74 -9.04 -12.40
N VAL A 317 -21.59 -7.79 -11.93
CA VAL A 317 -21.81 -7.45 -10.52
C VAL A 317 -23.26 -7.70 -10.13
N GLY A 318 -24.22 -7.29 -10.95
CA GLY A 318 -25.64 -7.47 -10.64
C GLY A 318 -26.11 -8.92 -10.70
N PHE A 319 -25.52 -9.74 -11.56
CA PHE A 319 -25.72 -11.19 -11.51
C PHE A 319 -25.15 -11.78 -10.22
N THR A 320 -23.92 -11.40 -9.87
CA THR A 320 -23.23 -11.89 -8.66
C THR A 320 -24.00 -11.52 -7.39
N ALA A 321 -24.38 -10.25 -7.24
CA ALA A 321 -25.10 -9.74 -6.08
C ALA A 321 -26.46 -10.44 -5.91
N ARG A 322 -27.22 -10.62 -7.00
CA ARG A 322 -28.49 -11.36 -6.97
C ARG A 322 -28.31 -12.84 -6.64
N THR A 323 -27.24 -13.46 -7.11
CA THR A 323 -26.92 -14.87 -6.82
C THR A 323 -26.60 -15.05 -5.33
N ILE A 324 -25.72 -14.21 -4.78
CA ILE A 324 -25.39 -14.21 -3.35
C ILE A 324 -26.65 -14.00 -2.51
N LEU A 325 -27.46 -12.98 -2.86
CA LEU A 325 -28.69 -12.68 -2.12
C LEU A 325 -29.71 -13.82 -2.19
N GLY A 326 -29.81 -14.50 -3.34
CA GLY A 326 -30.64 -15.68 -3.52
C GLY A 326 -30.23 -16.81 -2.57
N MET A 327 -28.94 -17.14 -2.55
CA MET A 327 -28.39 -18.18 -1.67
C MET A 327 -28.56 -17.84 -0.18
N VAL A 328 -28.31 -16.60 0.22
CA VAL A 328 -28.51 -16.15 1.61
C VAL A 328 -29.98 -16.25 2.03
N ARG A 329 -30.91 -15.82 1.17
CA ARG A 329 -32.34 -15.79 1.50
C ARG A 329 -33.03 -17.16 1.43
N GLN A 330 -32.59 -18.04 0.52
CA GLN A 330 -33.31 -19.28 0.20
C GLN A 330 -32.62 -20.54 0.72
N GLU A 331 -31.29 -20.52 0.81
CA GLU A 331 -30.49 -21.71 1.14
C GLU A 331 -29.79 -21.60 2.51
N GLY A 332 -29.92 -20.46 3.19
CA GLY A 332 -29.44 -20.28 4.58
C GLY A 332 -27.95 -19.98 4.70
N TRP A 333 -27.30 -19.54 3.62
CA TRP A 333 -25.91 -19.08 3.64
C TRP A 333 -25.75 -17.75 4.37
N SER A 334 -24.54 -17.46 4.83
CA SER A 334 -24.16 -16.17 5.40
C SER A 334 -23.30 -15.38 4.39
N PHE A 335 -23.37 -14.05 4.40
CA PHE A 335 -22.56 -13.20 3.51
C PHE A 335 -21.05 -13.48 3.63
N ARG A 336 -20.58 -13.82 4.83
CA ARG A 336 -19.19 -14.20 5.11
C ARG A 336 -18.70 -15.47 4.40
N ASP A 337 -19.61 -16.26 3.84
CA ASP A 337 -19.28 -17.52 3.16
C ASP A 337 -18.92 -17.27 1.69
N PHE A 338 -19.06 -16.04 1.20
CA PHE A 338 -18.81 -15.64 -0.18
C PHE A 338 -17.51 -14.84 -0.30
N ALA A 339 -16.78 -15.08 -1.38
CA ALA A 339 -15.66 -14.27 -1.83
C ALA A 339 -15.84 -13.94 -3.31
N VAL A 340 -15.74 -12.67 -3.67
CA VAL A 340 -15.77 -12.20 -5.05
C VAL A 340 -14.36 -11.81 -5.44
N ILE A 341 -13.81 -12.45 -6.49
CA ILE A 341 -12.42 -12.30 -6.89
C ILE A 341 -12.39 -11.75 -8.31
N THR A 342 -11.69 -10.65 -8.52
CA THR A 342 -11.43 -10.04 -9.83
C THR A 342 -9.95 -9.78 -10.01
N SER A 343 -9.47 -9.84 -11.25
CA SER A 343 -8.10 -9.43 -11.60
C SER A 343 -7.92 -7.91 -11.68
N ASP A 344 -9.02 -7.15 -11.72
CA ASP A 344 -9.02 -5.70 -11.86
C ASP A 344 -10.08 -5.11 -10.91
N VAL A 345 -9.68 -4.79 -9.67
CA VAL A 345 -10.60 -4.27 -8.65
C VAL A 345 -11.12 -2.89 -9.06
N SER A 346 -10.24 -2.01 -9.54
CA SER A 346 -10.58 -0.64 -9.94
C SER A 346 -11.69 -0.56 -10.99
N ARG A 347 -11.79 -1.56 -11.87
CA ARG A 347 -12.87 -1.63 -12.87
C ARG A 347 -14.24 -1.97 -12.28
N TYR A 348 -14.28 -2.71 -11.17
CA TYR A 348 -15.53 -3.23 -10.58
C TYR A 348 -15.94 -2.50 -9.30
N GLU A 349 -15.01 -1.84 -8.60
CA GLU A 349 -15.20 -1.22 -7.28
C GLU A 349 -16.47 -0.37 -7.18
N ALA A 350 -16.59 0.67 -8.01
CA ALA A 350 -17.72 1.60 -7.97
C ALA A 350 -19.08 0.90 -8.19
N GLU A 351 -19.08 -0.16 -9.00
CA GLU A 351 -20.29 -0.90 -9.31
C GLU A 351 -20.67 -1.89 -8.21
N VAL A 352 -19.66 -2.53 -7.61
CA VAL A 352 -19.82 -3.38 -6.43
C VAL A 352 -20.37 -2.55 -5.28
N GLU A 353 -19.76 -1.41 -4.96
CA GLU A 353 -20.24 -0.51 -3.89
C GLU A 353 -21.71 -0.11 -4.13
N ARG A 354 -22.01 0.41 -5.32
CA ARG A 354 -23.35 0.88 -5.66
C ARG A 354 -24.41 -0.23 -5.59
N GLN A 355 -24.17 -1.39 -6.19
CA GLN A 355 -25.19 -2.44 -6.25
C GLN A 355 -25.31 -3.24 -4.96
N PHE A 356 -24.20 -3.47 -4.25
CA PHE A 356 -24.23 -4.17 -2.98
C PHE A 356 -24.91 -3.31 -1.91
N GLU A 357 -24.66 -1.99 -1.89
CA GLU A 357 -25.37 -1.04 -1.03
C GLU A 357 -26.87 -1.03 -1.34
N GLN A 358 -27.27 -0.97 -2.61
CA GLN A 358 -28.69 -1.02 -3.01
C GLN A 358 -29.43 -2.29 -2.59
N LEU A 359 -28.71 -3.40 -2.42
CA LEU A 359 -29.26 -4.71 -2.06
C LEU A 359 -29.03 -5.06 -0.58
N ASP A 360 -28.51 -4.12 0.22
CA ASP A 360 -28.13 -4.31 1.63
C ASP A 360 -27.17 -5.50 1.83
N ILE A 361 -26.24 -5.71 0.88
CA ILE A 361 -25.21 -6.75 0.97
C ILE A 361 -23.95 -6.13 1.58
N PRO A 362 -23.51 -6.55 2.78
CA PRO A 362 -22.25 -6.06 3.35
C PRO A 362 -21.06 -6.58 2.54
N VAL A 363 -20.14 -5.69 2.17
CA VAL A 363 -18.94 -6.02 1.39
C VAL A 363 -17.68 -5.41 2.03
N PHE A 364 -16.58 -6.14 1.93
CA PHE A 364 -15.23 -5.65 2.23
C PHE A 364 -14.41 -5.74 0.95
N ILE A 365 -13.87 -4.61 0.50
CA ILE A 365 -12.99 -4.53 -0.68
C ILE A 365 -11.55 -4.44 -0.17
N ASP A 366 -10.70 -5.40 -0.58
CA ASP A 366 -9.30 -5.49 -0.15
C ASP A 366 -8.41 -4.50 -0.91
N GLN A 367 -8.72 -3.21 -0.78
CA GLN A 367 -7.97 -2.12 -1.38
C GLN A 367 -7.83 -0.96 -0.38
N LYS A 368 -6.67 -0.30 -0.39
CA LYS A 368 -6.50 0.97 0.32
C LYS A 368 -7.39 2.02 -0.35
N ARG A 369 -8.32 2.61 0.40
CA ARG A 369 -9.13 3.71 -0.11
C ARG A 369 -8.23 4.86 -0.57
N ASN A 370 -8.48 5.36 -1.76
CA ASN A 370 -7.77 6.51 -2.30
C ASN A 370 -8.23 7.77 -1.55
N LEU A 371 -7.33 8.39 -0.78
CA LEU A 371 -7.63 9.60 -0.01
C LEU A 371 -7.88 10.82 -0.89
N MET A 372 -7.58 10.76 -2.19
CA MET A 372 -7.86 11.84 -3.14
C MET A 372 -9.33 12.21 -3.24
N ALA A 373 -10.23 11.26 -2.94
CA ALA A 373 -11.68 11.52 -2.95
C ALA A 373 -12.17 12.19 -1.65
N ASN A 374 -11.33 12.28 -0.62
CA ASN A 374 -11.70 12.89 0.65
C ASN A 374 -11.80 14.42 0.51
N SER A 375 -12.90 14.99 1.01
CA SER A 375 -13.19 16.42 0.91
C SER A 375 -12.11 17.32 1.54
N PHE A 376 -11.42 16.84 2.57
CA PHE A 376 -10.32 17.59 3.20
C PHE A 376 -9.10 17.68 2.27
N ILE A 377 -8.71 16.55 1.67
CA ILE A 377 -7.62 16.50 0.70
C ILE A 377 -7.96 17.39 -0.51
N GLU A 378 -9.20 17.33 -0.97
CA GLU A 378 -9.71 18.19 -2.04
C GLU A 378 -9.61 19.67 -1.69
N ALA A 379 -9.92 20.07 -0.44
CA ALA A 379 -9.76 21.45 0.02
C ALA A 379 -8.30 21.93 -0.01
N LEU A 380 -7.36 21.08 0.40
CA LEU A 380 -5.92 21.40 0.34
C LEU A 380 -5.45 21.55 -1.11
N ARG A 381 -5.79 20.59 -1.98
CA ARG A 381 -5.40 20.60 -3.40
C ARG A 381 -5.99 21.79 -4.13
N SER A 382 -7.29 22.02 -3.98
CA SER A 382 -7.99 23.15 -4.60
C SER A 382 -7.51 24.50 -4.05
N GLY A 383 -7.17 24.57 -2.75
CA GLY A 383 -6.52 25.74 -2.14
C GLY A 383 -5.18 26.04 -2.80
N MET A 384 -4.32 25.04 -3.01
CA MET A 384 -3.04 25.20 -3.74
C MET A 384 -3.24 25.58 -5.21
N ASP A 385 -4.22 24.99 -5.87
CA ASP A 385 -4.60 25.31 -7.25
C ASP A 385 -4.93 26.80 -7.42
N THR A 386 -5.48 27.46 -6.41
CA THR A 386 -5.73 28.91 -6.47
C THR A 386 -4.44 29.71 -6.65
N GLN A 387 -3.31 29.23 -6.11
CA GLN A 387 -2.01 29.88 -6.26
C GLN A 387 -1.35 29.48 -7.59
N LEU A 388 -1.41 28.19 -7.95
CA LEU A 388 -0.87 27.65 -9.21
C LEU A 388 -1.49 28.32 -10.44
N TRP A 389 -2.81 28.49 -10.44
CA TRP A 389 -3.57 29.01 -11.57
C TRP A 389 -3.93 30.49 -11.43
N ASP A 390 -3.22 31.22 -10.56
CA ASP A 390 -3.37 32.66 -10.30
C ASP A 390 -4.84 33.08 -10.13
N TYR A 391 -5.53 32.47 -9.17
CA TYR A 391 -6.94 32.76 -8.84
C TYR A 391 -7.84 32.68 -10.08
N SER A 392 -7.69 31.59 -10.83
CA SER A 392 -8.62 31.24 -11.91
C SER A 392 -10.02 31.01 -11.35
N TYR A 393 -11.05 31.19 -12.18
CA TYR A 393 -12.43 30.94 -11.76
C TYR A 393 -12.60 29.50 -11.26
N GLU A 394 -12.09 28.52 -12.01
CA GLU A 394 -12.22 27.10 -11.68
C GLU A 394 -11.54 26.75 -10.36
N SER A 395 -10.30 27.22 -10.14
CA SER A 395 -9.57 26.92 -8.89
C SER A 395 -10.25 27.49 -7.65
N VAL A 396 -10.70 28.76 -7.71
CA VAL A 396 -11.39 29.40 -6.58
C VAL A 396 -12.72 28.71 -6.30
N MET A 397 -13.53 28.42 -7.32
CA MET A 397 -14.82 27.77 -7.11
C MET A 397 -14.67 26.32 -6.62
N ARG A 398 -13.66 25.59 -7.11
CA ARG A 398 -13.33 24.25 -6.63
C ARG A 398 -13.01 24.26 -5.13
N TYR A 399 -12.24 25.25 -4.67
CA TYR A 399 -11.97 25.43 -3.25
C TYR A 399 -13.21 25.80 -2.43
N LEU A 400 -13.98 26.80 -2.88
CA LEU A 400 -15.19 27.22 -2.16
C LEU A 400 -16.24 26.12 -2.05
N ARG A 401 -16.27 25.19 -3.01
CA ARG A 401 -17.18 24.04 -3.04
C ARG A 401 -16.59 22.76 -2.44
N SER A 402 -15.39 22.81 -1.87
CA SER A 402 -14.74 21.65 -1.21
C SER A 402 -15.43 21.25 0.10
N GLY A 403 -16.24 22.12 0.68
CA GLY A 403 -16.88 21.94 1.98
C GLY A 403 -16.09 22.48 3.17
N TYR A 404 -14.88 23.01 2.95
CA TYR A 404 -13.99 23.50 4.01
C TYR A 404 -13.83 25.03 4.06
N SER A 405 -14.35 25.77 3.07
CA SER A 405 -14.39 27.23 3.16
C SER A 405 -15.40 27.66 4.22
N GLN A 406 -15.08 28.68 5.01
CA GLN A 406 -15.97 29.26 6.00
C GLN A 406 -16.95 30.27 5.37
N VAL A 407 -16.80 30.57 4.08
CA VAL A 407 -17.75 31.39 3.33
C VAL A 407 -19.08 30.64 3.21
N ALA A 408 -20.18 31.32 3.58
CA ALA A 408 -21.51 30.72 3.53
C ALA A 408 -21.90 30.32 2.09
N GLU A 409 -22.60 29.19 1.91
CA GLU A 409 -22.99 28.69 0.57
C GLU A 409 -23.75 29.75 -0.27
N GLY A 410 -24.66 30.51 0.36
CA GLY A 410 -25.37 31.59 -0.31
C GLY A 410 -24.45 32.72 -0.79
N ASP A 411 -23.40 33.02 -0.03
CA ASP A 411 -22.38 34.01 -0.38
C ASP A 411 -21.50 33.51 -1.55
N VAL A 412 -21.16 32.21 -1.55
CA VAL A 412 -20.44 31.55 -2.65
C VAL A 412 -21.21 31.69 -3.97
N ASP A 413 -22.52 31.44 -3.96
CA ASP A 413 -23.36 31.58 -5.16
C ASP A 413 -23.45 33.04 -5.66
N VAL A 414 -23.49 34.01 -4.74
CA VAL A 414 -23.46 35.45 -5.10
C VAL A 414 -22.14 35.81 -5.76
N LEU A 415 -21.02 35.38 -5.17
CA LEU A 415 -19.68 35.61 -5.70
C LEU A 415 -19.50 34.92 -7.07
N GLU A 416 -19.94 33.68 -7.23
CA GLU A 416 -19.87 32.94 -8.49
C GLU A 416 -20.57 33.67 -9.65
N ASN A 417 -21.81 34.10 -9.40
CA ASN A 417 -22.59 34.85 -10.38
C ASN A 417 -21.86 36.13 -10.83
N TYR A 418 -21.18 36.81 -9.90
CA TYR A 418 -20.38 37.98 -10.21
C TYR A 418 -19.14 37.63 -11.03
N LEU A 419 -18.40 36.58 -10.65
CA LEU A 419 -17.19 36.13 -11.36
C LEU A 419 -17.51 35.72 -12.81
N LEU A 420 -18.58 34.97 -13.03
CA LEU A 420 -19.06 34.57 -14.35
C LEU A 420 -19.45 35.78 -15.21
N ALA A 421 -20.17 36.74 -14.62
CA ALA A 421 -20.63 37.92 -15.36
C ALA A 421 -19.50 38.89 -15.74
N THR A 422 -18.43 38.95 -14.95
CA THR A 422 -17.37 39.97 -15.09
C THR A 422 -16.04 39.44 -15.61
N GLY A 423 -15.84 38.11 -15.59
CA GLY A 423 -14.62 37.45 -16.00
C GLY A 423 -13.40 37.86 -15.17
N VAL A 424 -13.59 38.12 -13.87
CA VAL A 424 -12.48 38.43 -12.95
C VAL A 424 -11.66 37.16 -12.72
N ARG A 425 -10.34 37.29 -12.93
CA ARG A 425 -9.31 36.25 -12.81
C ARG A 425 -7.99 36.94 -12.50
N GLY A 426 -7.04 36.25 -11.87
CA GLY A 426 -5.74 36.81 -11.54
C GLY A 426 -5.71 37.48 -10.17
N TYR A 427 -4.68 37.18 -9.36
CA TYR A 427 -4.52 37.79 -8.03
C TYR A 427 -4.48 39.32 -8.09
N SER A 428 -3.92 39.90 -9.15
CA SER A 428 -3.88 41.36 -9.37
C SER A 428 -5.26 42.02 -9.40
N ARG A 429 -6.29 41.30 -9.85
CA ARG A 429 -7.67 41.78 -9.83
C ARG A 429 -8.36 41.43 -8.52
N TRP A 430 -8.12 40.24 -7.98
CA TRP A 430 -8.65 39.79 -6.70
C TRP A 430 -8.20 40.68 -5.53
N SER A 431 -6.95 41.12 -5.52
CA SER A 431 -6.38 42.02 -4.49
C SER A 431 -6.99 43.43 -4.48
N LYS A 432 -7.76 43.82 -5.50
CA LYS A 432 -8.41 45.14 -5.57
C LYS A 432 -9.92 45.01 -5.39
N PRO A 433 -10.58 46.06 -4.88
CA PRO A 433 -12.04 46.07 -4.82
C PRO A 433 -12.67 45.83 -6.19
N PHE A 434 -13.67 44.95 -6.21
CA PHE A 434 -14.48 44.63 -7.36
C PHE A 434 -15.42 45.79 -7.67
N VAL A 435 -15.21 46.42 -8.82
CA VAL A 435 -15.92 47.64 -9.26
C VAL A 435 -16.60 47.49 -10.63
N ARG A 436 -16.46 46.34 -11.30
CA ARG A 436 -16.99 46.13 -12.65
C ARG A 436 -18.52 46.00 -12.60
N ARG A 437 -19.20 46.92 -13.26
CA ARG A 437 -20.66 46.94 -13.37
C ARG A 437 -21.14 45.99 -14.46
N GLY A 438 -21.83 44.92 -14.07
CA GLY A 438 -22.74 44.19 -14.95
C GLY A 438 -24.14 44.80 -14.92
N ARG A 439 -25.01 44.50 -15.91
CA ARG A 439 -26.39 45.02 -15.95
C ARG A 439 -27.22 44.69 -14.69
N ARG A 440 -26.85 43.64 -13.95
CA ARG A 440 -27.52 43.13 -12.73
C ARG A 440 -26.90 43.57 -11.40
N PHE A 441 -25.71 44.16 -11.38
CA PHE A 441 -24.98 44.45 -10.14
C PHE A 441 -24.96 45.97 -9.89
N GLN A 442 -25.73 46.45 -8.91
CA GLN A 442 -25.82 47.86 -8.50
C GLN A 442 -25.93 47.99 -6.98
N GLY A 443 -25.48 49.12 -6.42
CA GLY A 443 -25.68 49.47 -5.01
C GLY A 443 -24.99 48.52 -4.02
N ASP A 444 -25.73 48.11 -2.99
CA ASP A 444 -25.25 47.34 -1.83
C ASP A 444 -24.66 45.96 -2.19
N MET A 445 -25.03 45.39 -3.34
CA MET A 445 -24.46 44.14 -3.86
C MET A 445 -22.95 44.23 -4.09
N PHE A 446 -22.38 45.42 -4.33
CA PHE A 446 -20.93 45.57 -4.41
C PHE A 446 -20.25 45.50 -3.04
N LEU A 447 -20.91 45.97 -1.98
CA LEU A 447 -20.39 45.87 -0.62
C LEU A 447 -20.37 44.39 -0.20
N GLU A 448 -21.44 43.66 -0.50
CA GLU A 448 -21.57 42.23 -0.23
C GLU A 448 -20.53 41.41 -1.00
N VAL A 449 -20.42 41.58 -2.31
CA VAL A 449 -19.40 40.87 -3.12
C VAL A 449 -17.97 41.20 -2.68
N ASN A 450 -17.70 42.44 -2.26
CA ASN A 450 -16.36 42.80 -1.77
C ASN A 450 -16.08 42.28 -0.35
N ARG A 451 -17.08 42.19 0.53
CA ARG A 451 -16.97 41.50 1.82
C ARG A 451 -16.58 40.04 1.60
N ILE A 452 -17.32 39.34 0.74
CA ILE A 452 -17.07 37.92 0.42
C ILE A 452 -15.68 37.75 -0.21
N ARG A 453 -15.30 38.64 -1.14
CA ARG A 453 -13.94 38.67 -1.71
C ARG A 453 -12.86 38.78 -0.62
N GLU A 454 -13.07 39.62 0.38
CA GLU A 454 -12.12 39.81 1.49
C GLU A 454 -12.04 38.56 2.37
N GLU A 455 -13.17 37.91 2.66
CA GLU A 455 -13.20 36.63 3.37
C GLU A 455 -12.41 35.55 2.63
N VAL A 456 -12.64 35.38 1.32
CA VAL A 456 -11.88 34.42 0.49
C VAL A 456 -10.39 34.72 0.47
N LEU A 457 -10.01 36.00 0.34
CA LEU A 457 -8.61 36.39 0.39
C LEU A 457 -7.97 36.17 1.76
N GLN A 458 -8.73 36.36 2.83
CA GLN A 458 -8.26 36.12 4.19
C GLN A 458 -8.05 34.62 4.44
N GLU A 459 -8.95 33.77 3.97
CA GLU A 459 -8.79 32.31 4.03
C GLU A 459 -7.52 31.84 3.32
N LEU A 460 -7.30 32.34 2.09
CA LEU A 460 -6.17 31.93 1.22
C LEU A 460 -4.87 32.70 1.48
N ALA A 461 -4.85 33.69 2.39
CA ALA A 461 -3.69 34.53 2.67
C ALA A 461 -2.44 33.73 3.06
N PRO A 462 -2.51 32.70 3.93
CA PRO A 462 -1.32 31.93 4.31
C PRO A 462 -0.66 31.24 3.11
N LEU A 463 -1.46 30.69 2.19
CA LEU A 463 -0.96 30.08 0.96
C LEU A 463 -0.31 31.13 0.07
N ARG A 464 -0.89 32.33 -0.05
CA ARG A 464 -0.32 33.39 -0.87
C ARG A 464 1.03 33.89 -0.37
N GLU A 465 1.21 33.92 0.95
CA GLU A 465 2.46 34.36 1.59
C GLU A 465 3.56 33.30 1.46
N GLY A 466 3.21 32.03 1.66
CA GLY A 466 4.16 30.92 1.72
C GLY A 466 4.18 29.99 0.51
N MET A 467 3.57 30.37 -0.62
CA MET A 467 3.68 29.66 -1.92
C MET A 467 4.11 30.59 -3.06
N GLN A 468 5.20 31.32 -2.84
CA GLN A 468 5.85 32.22 -3.81
C GLN A 468 7.04 31.54 -4.48
N GLN A 469 7.53 32.14 -5.57
CA GLN A 469 8.74 31.64 -6.24
C GLN A 469 9.96 31.80 -5.34
N GLY A 470 10.85 30.81 -5.37
CA GLY A 470 12.07 30.83 -4.55
C GLY A 470 11.78 30.57 -3.07
N GLN A 471 10.84 29.69 -2.77
CA GLN A 471 10.61 29.19 -1.42
C GLN A 471 11.02 27.73 -1.32
N THR A 472 11.37 27.34 -0.10
CA THR A 472 11.76 25.96 0.22
C THR A 472 10.53 25.10 0.44
N VAL A 473 10.68 23.77 0.40
CA VAL A 473 9.57 22.86 0.76
C VAL A 473 9.04 23.16 2.15
N ARG A 474 9.93 23.49 3.10
CA ARG A 474 9.53 23.87 4.45
C ARG A 474 8.59 25.05 4.47
N ASP A 475 8.88 26.08 3.67
CA ASP A 475 8.02 27.26 3.58
C ASP A 475 6.63 26.89 3.04
N HIS A 476 6.56 26.09 1.97
CA HIS A 476 5.29 25.62 1.39
C HIS A 476 4.48 24.75 2.38
N CYS A 477 5.13 23.84 3.10
CA CYS A 477 4.49 23.01 4.13
C CYS A 477 3.94 23.86 5.29
N VAL A 478 4.71 24.85 5.75
CA VAL A 478 4.26 25.79 6.80
C VAL A 478 3.09 26.64 6.30
N ALA A 479 3.09 27.05 5.04
CA ALA A 479 1.98 27.79 4.42
C ALA A 479 0.69 26.96 4.44
N LEU A 480 0.78 25.69 4.04
CA LEU A 480 -0.36 24.78 4.00
C LEU A 480 -0.87 24.45 5.41
N TYR A 481 0.03 24.25 6.38
CA TYR A 481 -0.35 24.08 7.78
C TYR A 481 -1.10 25.30 8.33
N ARG A 482 -0.58 26.51 8.11
CA ARG A 482 -1.26 27.75 8.53
C ARG A 482 -2.59 27.95 7.84
N PHE A 483 -2.71 27.53 6.58
CA PHE A 483 -3.98 27.52 5.88
C PHE A 483 -5.00 26.58 6.54
N MET A 484 -4.58 25.36 6.92
CA MET A 484 -5.43 24.43 7.68
C MET A 484 -5.91 25.02 9.01
N GLU A 485 -5.04 25.70 9.75
CA GLU A 485 -5.41 26.40 10.98
C GLU A 485 -6.41 27.55 10.70
N ASN A 486 -6.14 28.34 9.67
CA ASN A 486 -6.96 29.51 9.32
C ASN A 486 -8.39 29.11 8.92
N ILE A 487 -8.54 27.98 8.20
CA ILE A 487 -9.85 27.43 7.86
C ILE A 487 -10.48 26.61 8.99
N GLN A 488 -9.84 26.47 10.16
CA GLN A 488 -10.35 25.66 11.28
C GLN A 488 -10.63 24.20 10.85
N ALA A 489 -9.70 23.62 10.08
CA ALA A 489 -9.88 22.30 9.49
C ALA A 489 -10.16 21.21 10.53
N GLU A 490 -9.52 21.28 11.71
CA GLU A 490 -9.69 20.28 12.77
C GLU A 490 -11.12 20.31 13.34
N GLU A 491 -11.66 21.49 13.61
CA GLU A 491 -13.05 21.65 14.07
C GLU A 491 -14.05 21.19 13.01
N GLN A 492 -13.82 21.56 11.74
CA GLN A 492 -14.70 21.15 10.64
C GLN A 492 -14.70 19.62 10.44
N ILE A 493 -13.54 18.96 10.53
CA ILE A 493 -13.44 17.49 10.48
C ILE A 493 -14.27 16.86 11.61
N LYS A 494 -14.20 17.40 12.84
CA LYS A 494 -15.02 16.91 13.97
C LYS A 494 -16.53 17.06 13.69
N HIS A 495 -16.94 18.16 13.06
CA HIS A 495 -18.34 18.35 12.65
C HIS A 495 -18.78 17.34 11.59
N TYR A 496 -17.94 17.06 10.59
CA TYR A 496 -18.21 16.00 9.62
C TYR A 496 -18.32 14.62 10.26
N MET A 497 -17.41 14.29 11.19
CA MET A 497 -17.45 13.01 11.92
C MET A 497 -18.77 12.83 12.69
N LEU A 498 -19.23 13.86 13.41
CA LEU A 498 -20.51 13.81 14.13
C LEU A 498 -21.69 13.57 13.18
N ARG A 499 -21.70 14.24 12.02
CA ARG A 499 -22.74 14.05 11.01
C ARG A 499 -22.72 12.63 10.45
N PHE A 500 -21.54 12.09 10.12
CA PHE A 500 -21.43 10.71 9.62
C PHE A 500 -21.85 9.68 10.67
N GLU A 501 -21.60 9.95 11.96
CA GLU A 501 -22.07 9.11 13.06
C GLU A 501 -23.60 9.11 13.16
N GLU A 502 -24.23 10.28 13.05
CA GLU A 502 -25.70 10.42 12.99
C GLU A 502 -26.31 9.71 11.77
N GLU A 503 -25.62 9.71 10.63
CA GLU A 503 -25.99 9.01 9.40
C GLU A 503 -25.66 7.50 9.43
N GLY A 504 -25.02 7.00 10.49
CA GLY A 504 -24.62 5.59 10.63
C GLY A 504 -23.44 5.17 9.75
N ARG A 505 -22.71 6.12 9.15
CA ARG A 505 -21.57 5.93 8.24
C ARG A 505 -20.25 5.81 9.02
N LEU A 506 -20.14 4.75 9.81
CA LEU A 506 -18.98 4.52 10.70
C LEU A 506 -17.65 4.36 9.96
N ASP A 507 -17.68 3.94 8.70
CA ASP A 507 -16.51 3.86 7.84
C ASP A 507 -15.91 5.25 7.55
N LEU A 508 -16.76 6.23 7.23
CA LEU A 508 -16.34 7.63 7.01
C LEU A 508 -15.86 8.29 8.30
N VAL A 509 -16.45 7.97 9.45
CA VAL A 509 -15.98 8.47 10.76
C VAL A 509 -14.52 8.05 11.00
N ARG A 510 -14.19 6.77 10.78
CA ARG A 510 -12.82 6.27 10.94
C ARG A 510 -11.85 6.88 9.95
N GLU A 511 -12.30 7.12 8.72
CA GLU A 511 -11.50 7.79 7.70
C GLU A 511 -11.13 9.23 8.13
N TYR A 512 -12.13 10.01 8.55
CA TYR A 512 -11.94 11.39 9.00
C TYR A 512 -11.17 11.50 10.33
N GLU A 513 -11.25 10.48 11.19
CA GLU A 513 -10.43 10.41 12.42
C GLU A 513 -8.92 10.36 12.10
N GLN A 514 -8.54 9.68 11.01
CA GLN A 514 -7.14 9.46 10.65
C GLN A 514 -6.60 10.49 9.66
N ILE A 515 -7.47 11.17 8.89
CA ILE A 515 -7.05 12.00 7.75
C ILE A 515 -6.18 13.17 8.19
N TYR A 516 -6.59 13.91 9.23
CA TYR A 516 -5.85 15.08 9.71
C TYR A 516 -4.43 14.69 10.14
N THR A 517 -4.32 13.64 10.97
CA THR A 517 -3.04 13.12 11.44
C THR A 517 -2.17 12.64 10.27
N SER A 518 -2.77 12.02 9.26
CA SER A 518 -2.06 11.53 8.07
C SER A 518 -1.49 12.68 7.24
N VAL A 519 -2.27 13.75 7.05
CA VAL A 519 -1.80 14.97 6.36
C VAL A 519 -0.65 15.63 7.13
N ILE A 520 -0.77 15.79 8.45
CA ILE A 520 0.31 16.38 9.26
C ILE A 520 1.59 15.56 9.15
N ARG A 521 1.51 14.23 9.30
CA ARG A 521 2.67 13.33 9.13
C ARG A 521 3.28 13.42 7.74
N LEU A 522 2.46 13.61 6.69
CA LEU A 522 2.96 13.81 5.33
C LEU A 522 3.75 15.12 5.23
N LEU A 523 3.23 16.22 5.79
CA LEU A 523 3.93 17.51 5.79
C LEU A 523 5.23 17.44 6.59
N GLU A 524 5.24 16.79 7.75
CA GLU A 524 6.46 16.54 8.54
C GLU A 524 7.49 15.77 7.71
N LYS A 525 7.08 14.67 7.06
CA LYS A 525 7.95 13.90 6.16
C LYS A 525 8.47 14.74 4.99
N CYS A 526 7.65 15.57 4.37
CA CYS A 526 8.10 16.49 3.31
C CYS A 526 9.18 17.44 3.82
N VAL A 527 9.01 17.98 5.03
CA VAL A 527 9.98 18.86 5.67
C VAL A 527 11.26 18.12 6.03
N ASP A 528 11.17 16.90 6.55
CA ASP A 528 12.33 16.09 6.92
C ASP A 528 13.14 15.68 5.68
N ILE A 529 12.45 15.37 4.57
CA ILE A 529 13.11 14.85 3.37
C ILE A 529 13.60 15.95 2.43
N LEU A 530 12.78 16.97 2.22
CA LEU A 530 12.95 17.99 1.19
C LEU A 530 13.01 19.41 1.76
N GLY A 531 13.00 19.58 3.10
CA GLY A 531 12.73 20.86 3.76
C GLY A 531 13.53 22.04 3.24
N ASP A 532 14.83 21.85 2.99
CA ASP A 532 15.75 22.91 2.53
C ASP A 532 15.91 22.94 0.99
N THR A 533 15.22 22.05 0.28
CA THR A 533 15.23 21.97 -1.19
C THR A 533 14.34 23.07 -1.77
N TRP A 534 14.87 23.78 -2.76
CA TRP A 534 14.13 24.77 -3.53
C TRP A 534 13.32 24.06 -4.60
N MET A 535 12.02 24.33 -4.67
CA MET A 535 11.15 23.76 -5.71
C MET A 535 10.06 24.72 -6.13
N THR A 536 9.56 24.53 -7.35
CA THR A 536 8.40 25.29 -7.82
C THR A 536 7.13 24.78 -7.16
N LEU A 537 6.07 25.60 -7.16
CA LEU A 537 4.79 25.19 -6.58
C LEU A 537 4.17 24.01 -7.32
N GLU A 538 4.37 23.91 -8.64
CA GLU A 538 3.94 22.77 -9.45
C GLU A 538 4.63 21.48 -8.99
N GLU A 539 5.94 21.56 -8.72
CA GLU A 539 6.71 20.42 -8.23
C GLU A 539 6.30 20.01 -6.82
N PHE A 540 6.00 20.98 -5.95
CA PHE A 540 5.48 20.73 -4.61
C PHE A 540 4.09 20.08 -4.63
N ALA A 541 3.18 20.55 -5.48
CA ALA A 541 1.86 19.98 -5.63
C ALA A 541 1.92 18.53 -6.14
N GLU A 542 2.81 18.23 -7.09
CA GLU A 542 3.06 16.84 -7.55
C GLU A 542 3.58 15.94 -6.41
N VAL A 543 4.44 16.48 -5.52
CA VAL A 543 4.97 15.73 -4.37
C VAL A 543 3.87 15.42 -3.36
N LEU A 544 3.00 16.39 -3.05
CA LEU A 544 1.87 16.18 -2.16
C LEU A 544 0.85 15.21 -2.76
N ASP A 545 0.52 15.37 -4.03
CA ASP A 545 -0.38 14.45 -4.73
C ASP A 545 0.15 13.01 -4.66
N ALA A 546 1.45 12.80 -4.93
CA ALA A 546 2.07 11.48 -4.83
C ALA A 546 2.14 10.92 -3.39
N GLY A 547 1.96 11.76 -2.38
CA GLY A 547 1.86 11.37 -0.97
C GLY A 547 0.43 11.17 -0.46
N PHE A 548 -0.57 11.73 -1.15
CA PHE A 548 -1.99 11.48 -0.89
C PHE A 548 -2.52 10.23 -1.62
N GLU A 549 -1.86 9.82 -2.72
CA GLU A 549 -1.99 8.49 -3.34
C GLU A 549 -1.43 7.38 -2.43
#